data_AF-A0A088FN16-F1
#
_entry.id   AF-A0A088FN16-F1
#
_cell.length_a   1.000
_cell.length_b   1.000
_cell.length_c   1.000
_cell.angle_alpha   90.00
_cell.angle_beta   90.00
_cell.angle_gamma   90.00
#
_symmetry.space_group_name_H-M   'P 1'
#
loop_
_entity.id
_entity.type
_entity.pdbx_description
1 polymer ?
#
loop_
_entity_poly.entity_id
_entity_poly.type
_entity_poly.pdbx_seq_one_letter_code
_entity_poly.pdbx_strand_id
1 'polypeptide(L)'
;AGGIMAILGELARGGLLHTNAATVHARTLADAIAQWDVTQTDDENVHTFYKAGPAGIPTQIAFSQATRWDSLDTDRSDGCIRDVAHAFSQEGGLAVLYGNIARDGCVVKTAGVDESIHVFEGNARVFESQDAAVKGILADEVVAGDVVVIRYEGPKGGPGMQEMLYPTSYLKSKGLGKQCALLTDGRFSGGTSGLSIGHASPEAAAGGAIGLVREGDRILIDIPNRSINLLISDEEVALRRAEQDAKGWKPVEVRPRKVTTALKAYALLATSADKGAVRDKALLDG
;
A
#
# COMPACT_ATOMS: atom_id res chain seq x y z
N ALA A 1 -5.61 -24.71 5.24
CA ALA A 1 -5.64 -24.46 3.78
C ALA A 1 -4.35 -24.83 3.03
N GLY A 2 -3.22 -25.11 3.70
CA GLY A 2 -1.93 -25.39 3.04
C GLY A 2 -0.98 -24.19 2.91
N GLY A 3 -1.37 -23.03 3.46
CA GLY A 3 -0.52 -21.84 3.57
C GLY A 3 0.00 -21.33 2.22
N ILE A 4 1.19 -20.73 2.23
CA ILE A 4 1.80 -20.15 1.02
C ILE A 4 2.08 -21.22 -0.04
N MET A 5 2.46 -22.44 0.33
CA MET A 5 2.80 -23.48 -0.64
C MET A 5 1.57 -23.94 -1.44
N ALA A 6 0.38 -23.96 -0.82
CA ALA A 6 -0.87 -24.16 -1.55
C ALA A 6 -1.17 -23.01 -2.55
N ILE A 7 -0.94 -21.75 -2.16
CA ILE A 7 -1.10 -20.60 -3.08
C ILE A 7 -0.15 -20.72 -4.26
N LEU A 8 1.13 -21.02 -4.00
CA LEU A 8 2.13 -21.22 -5.05
C LEU A 8 1.79 -22.41 -5.95
N GLY A 9 1.23 -23.47 -5.38
CA GLY A 9 0.69 -24.61 -6.13
C GLY A 9 -0.42 -24.20 -7.10
N GLU A 10 -1.38 -23.39 -6.67
CA GLU A 10 -2.46 -22.91 -7.56
C GLU A 10 -1.91 -21.98 -8.65
N LEU A 11 -0.99 -21.07 -8.31
CA LEU A 11 -0.34 -20.20 -9.30
C LEU A 11 0.47 -21.02 -10.33
N ALA A 12 1.14 -22.09 -9.90
CA ALA A 12 1.86 -23.00 -10.79
C ALA A 12 0.90 -23.76 -11.71
N ARG A 13 -0.22 -24.31 -11.18
CA ARG A 13 -1.27 -24.95 -11.97
C ARG A 13 -1.89 -24.00 -13.00
N GLY A 14 -2.02 -22.72 -12.64
CA GLY A 14 -2.46 -21.65 -13.53
C GLY A 14 -1.42 -21.15 -14.55
N GLY A 15 -0.19 -21.65 -14.51
CA GLY A 15 0.90 -21.17 -15.38
C GLY A 15 1.38 -19.75 -15.06
N LEU A 16 1.11 -19.25 -13.85
CA LEU A 16 1.42 -17.88 -13.40
C LEU A 16 2.70 -17.80 -12.56
N LEU A 17 3.49 -18.87 -12.49
CA LEU A 17 4.66 -18.98 -11.63
C LEU A 17 5.86 -19.60 -12.35
N HIS A 18 7.03 -18.98 -12.20
CA HIS A 18 8.29 -19.54 -12.69
C HIS A 18 8.79 -20.66 -11.77
N THR A 19 8.42 -21.90 -12.07
CA THR A 19 8.69 -23.06 -11.21
C THR A 19 10.14 -23.54 -11.21
N ASN A 20 10.94 -23.15 -12.21
CA ASN A 20 12.36 -23.54 -12.32
C ASN A 20 13.30 -22.72 -11.41
N ALA A 21 12.79 -21.70 -10.71
CA ALA A 21 13.61 -20.86 -9.83
C ALA A 21 14.15 -21.68 -8.64
N ALA A 22 15.42 -21.50 -8.30
CA ALA A 22 16.01 -22.17 -7.14
C ALA A 22 15.47 -21.59 -5.82
N THR A 23 15.41 -22.43 -4.78
CA THR A 23 15.04 -22.01 -3.43
C THR A 23 16.15 -22.35 -2.44
N VAL A 24 16.04 -21.84 -1.21
CA VAL A 24 17.04 -22.11 -0.17
C VAL A 24 17.04 -23.56 0.34
N HIS A 25 15.93 -24.31 0.17
CA HIS A 25 15.74 -25.63 0.76
C HIS A 25 15.43 -26.74 -0.25
N ALA A 26 15.03 -26.38 -1.47
CA ALA A 26 14.75 -27.29 -2.57
C ALA A 26 15.45 -26.81 -3.85
N ARG A 27 15.79 -27.74 -4.75
CA ARG A 27 16.53 -27.42 -5.99
C ARG A 27 15.77 -26.44 -6.88
N THR A 28 14.45 -26.63 -7.01
CA THR A 28 13.56 -25.73 -7.73
C THR A 28 12.30 -25.43 -6.92
N LEU A 29 11.57 -24.39 -7.32
CA LEU A 29 10.27 -24.06 -6.73
C LEU A 29 9.23 -25.13 -7.06
N ALA A 30 9.35 -25.82 -8.19
CA ALA A 30 8.54 -27.00 -8.51
C ALA A 30 8.76 -28.12 -7.48
N ASP A 31 10.00 -28.43 -7.14
CA ASP A 31 10.33 -29.44 -6.12
C ASP A 31 9.77 -29.05 -4.75
N ALA A 32 9.87 -27.77 -4.37
CA ALA A 32 9.28 -27.27 -3.14
C ALA A 32 7.75 -27.43 -3.13
N ILE A 33 7.07 -27.06 -4.23
CA ILE A 33 5.62 -27.22 -4.35
C ILE A 33 5.22 -28.69 -4.27
N ALA A 34 5.90 -29.58 -5.00
CA ALA A 34 5.60 -31.01 -4.97
C ALA A 34 5.75 -31.61 -3.56
N GLN A 35 6.70 -31.11 -2.77
CA GLN A 35 6.90 -31.57 -1.40
C GLN A 35 5.84 -31.01 -0.42
N TRP A 36 5.46 -29.73 -0.55
CA TRP A 36 4.74 -29.00 0.50
C TRP A 36 3.30 -28.61 0.16
N ASP A 37 2.88 -28.62 -1.10
CA ASP A 37 1.47 -28.37 -1.46
C ASP A 37 0.62 -29.57 -1.03
N VAL A 38 -0.26 -29.33 -0.06
CA VAL A 38 -1.20 -30.30 0.53
C VAL A 38 -2.20 -30.91 -0.46
N THR A 39 -2.23 -30.43 -1.70
CA THR A 39 -3.04 -31.01 -2.78
C THR A 39 -2.24 -31.92 -3.72
N GLN A 40 -0.91 -31.95 -3.60
CA GLN A 40 0.00 -32.75 -4.42
C GLN A 40 0.75 -33.81 -3.62
N THR A 41 1.11 -33.52 -2.37
CA THR A 41 1.87 -34.43 -1.51
C THR A 41 0.94 -35.37 -0.74
N ASP A 42 1.37 -36.62 -0.56
CA ASP A 42 0.73 -37.60 0.32
C ASP A 42 1.48 -37.74 1.67
N ASP A 43 2.42 -36.84 1.98
CA ASP A 43 3.18 -36.87 3.24
C ASP A 43 2.30 -36.43 4.43
N GLU A 44 1.93 -37.40 5.26
CA GLU A 44 1.14 -37.19 6.48
C GLU A 44 1.79 -36.19 7.46
N ASN A 45 3.12 -36.04 7.47
CA ASN A 45 3.77 -35.05 8.31
C ASN A 45 3.49 -33.64 7.80
N VAL A 46 3.46 -33.44 6.48
CA VAL A 46 3.11 -32.16 5.86
C VAL A 46 1.64 -31.85 6.11
N HIS A 47 0.75 -32.84 5.98
CA HIS A 47 -0.66 -32.65 6.31
C HIS A 47 -0.87 -32.29 7.78
N THR A 48 -0.21 -32.99 8.69
CA THR A 48 -0.25 -32.72 10.14
C THR A 48 0.32 -31.33 10.47
N PHE A 49 1.37 -30.91 9.78
CA PHE A 49 1.97 -29.58 9.92
C PHE A 49 0.96 -28.48 9.56
N TYR A 50 0.29 -28.58 8.41
CA TYR A 50 -0.68 -27.56 7.96
C TYR A 50 -2.03 -27.62 8.69
N LYS A 51 -2.30 -28.64 9.49
CA LYS A 51 -3.42 -28.67 10.43
C LYS A 51 -3.19 -27.82 11.68
N ALA A 52 -2.03 -27.16 11.84
CA ALA A 52 -1.77 -26.22 12.93
C ALA A 52 -2.95 -25.24 13.14
N GLY A 53 -3.52 -25.25 14.34
CA GLY A 53 -4.67 -24.41 14.71
C GLY A 53 -4.39 -23.59 15.97
N PRO A 54 -5.07 -22.45 16.15
CA PRO A 54 -4.97 -21.68 17.37
C PRO A 54 -5.60 -22.47 18.54
N ALA A 55 -4.96 -22.48 19.71
CA ALA A 55 -5.59 -23.09 20.88
C ALA A 55 -6.72 -22.23 21.48
N GLY A 56 -6.72 -20.92 21.20
CA GLY A 56 -7.67 -19.98 21.81
C GLY A 56 -7.45 -19.73 23.30
N ILE A 57 -6.31 -20.17 23.86
CA ILE A 57 -5.99 -20.07 25.28
C ILE A 57 -4.84 -19.06 25.46
N PRO A 58 -4.94 -18.09 26.38
CA PRO A 58 -3.82 -17.20 26.72
C PRO A 58 -2.63 -17.99 27.26
N THR A 59 -1.43 -17.71 26.75
CA THR A 59 -0.19 -18.30 27.25
C THR A 59 0.96 -17.29 27.20
N GLN A 60 1.85 -17.36 28.18
CA GLN A 60 3.10 -16.57 28.22
C GLN A 60 4.32 -17.44 27.91
N ILE A 61 4.13 -18.74 27.68
CA ILE A 61 5.20 -19.69 27.39
C ILE A 61 5.23 -19.93 25.88
N ALA A 62 6.34 -19.57 25.22
CA ALA A 62 6.52 -19.80 23.80
C ALA A 62 6.39 -21.29 23.44
N PHE A 63 5.74 -21.58 22.31
CA PHE A 63 5.54 -22.95 21.80
C PHE A 63 4.80 -23.91 22.74
N SER A 64 4.03 -23.40 23.71
CA SER A 64 3.28 -24.21 24.68
C SER A 64 1.99 -24.85 24.15
N GLN A 65 1.70 -24.71 22.85
CA GLN A 65 0.44 -25.16 22.24
C GLN A 65 0.72 -26.04 21.03
N ALA A 66 -0.03 -27.14 20.92
CA ALA A 66 0.06 -28.11 19.83
C ALA A 66 -1.31 -28.41 19.19
N THR A 67 -2.27 -27.49 19.29
CA THR A 67 -3.62 -27.65 18.76
C THR A 67 -3.60 -27.85 17.24
N ARG A 68 -4.47 -28.74 16.76
CA ARG A 68 -4.64 -29.06 15.34
C ARG A 68 -6.12 -29.08 14.99
N TRP A 69 -6.44 -28.66 13.78
CA TRP A 69 -7.74 -28.89 13.16
C TRP A 69 -7.90 -30.36 12.79
N ASP A 70 -9.14 -30.85 12.76
CA ASP A 70 -9.43 -32.25 12.41
C ASP A 70 -9.09 -32.55 10.94
N SER A 71 -9.37 -31.59 10.06
CA SER A 71 -9.15 -31.67 8.62
C SER A 71 -8.43 -30.44 8.06
N LEU A 72 -7.86 -30.60 6.87
CA LEU A 72 -7.36 -29.48 6.07
C LEU A 72 -8.49 -28.91 5.22
N ASP A 73 -8.49 -27.60 5.05
CA ASP A 73 -9.24 -26.93 3.99
C ASP A 73 -8.51 -27.12 2.64
N THR A 74 -9.01 -28.05 1.82
CA THR A 74 -8.51 -28.34 0.46
C THR A 74 -9.54 -27.99 -0.61
N ASP A 75 -10.64 -27.33 -0.24
CA ASP A 75 -11.64 -26.87 -1.19
C ASP A 75 -11.09 -25.67 -1.97
N ARG A 76 -10.90 -25.86 -3.28
CA ARG A 76 -10.35 -24.84 -4.19
C ARG A 76 -11.42 -24.02 -4.91
N SER A 77 -12.69 -24.29 -4.68
CA SER A 77 -13.78 -23.48 -5.21
C SER A 77 -14.28 -22.49 -4.19
N ASP A 78 -14.58 -22.95 -2.98
CA ASP A 78 -15.24 -22.13 -1.95
C ASP A 78 -14.39 -21.91 -0.70
N GLY A 79 -13.30 -22.66 -0.54
CA GLY A 79 -12.40 -22.59 0.60
C GLY A 79 -11.56 -21.31 0.68
N CYS A 80 -10.66 -21.29 1.65
CA CYS A 80 -9.81 -20.12 1.97
C CYS A 80 -8.81 -19.81 0.85
N ILE A 81 -8.22 -20.84 0.24
CA ILE A 81 -7.37 -20.71 -0.95
C ILE A 81 -8.10 -21.34 -2.12
N ARG A 82 -8.36 -20.54 -3.14
CA ARG A 82 -9.12 -20.94 -4.33
C ARG A 82 -8.21 -21.10 -5.54
N ASP A 83 -8.63 -21.95 -6.48
CA ASP A 83 -7.98 -22.05 -7.79
C ASP A 83 -8.19 -20.76 -8.61
N VAL A 84 -7.53 -20.69 -9.76
CA VAL A 84 -7.58 -19.51 -10.63
C VAL A 84 -8.99 -19.23 -11.16
N ALA A 85 -9.78 -20.26 -11.46
CA ALA A 85 -11.13 -20.10 -12.01
C ALA A 85 -12.11 -19.54 -10.97
N HIS A 86 -11.90 -19.86 -9.69
CA HIS A 86 -12.73 -19.43 -8.57
C HIS A 86 -12.09 -18.30 -7.74
N ALA A 87 -11.01 -17.69 -8.21
CA ALA A 87 -10.32 -16.62 -7.51
C ALA A 87 -11.28 -15.48 -7.14
N PHE A 88 -11.08 -14.89 -5.95
CA PHE A 88 -11.88 -13.75 -5.46
C PHE A 88 -11.91 -12.57 -6.44
N SER A 89 -10.83 -12.40 -7.20
CA SER A 89 -10.69 -11.45 -8.30
C SER A 89 -9.77 -12.05 -9.34
N GLN A 90 -10.08 -11.84 -10.62
CA GLN A 90 -9.23 -12.23 -11.74
C GLN A 90 -8.06 -11.25 -11.96
N GLU A 91 -8.13 -10.06 -11.35
CA GLU A 91 -7.00 -9.13 -11.25
C GLU A 91 -6.33 -9.20 -9.88
N GLY A 92 -5.03 -8.90 -9.85
CA GLY A 92 -4.28 -8.79 -8.61
C GLY A 92 -4.81 -7.67 -7.68
N GLY A 93 -4.68 -7.87 -6.37
CA GLY A 93 -5.19 -6.94 -5.35
C GLY A 93 -4.43 -5.62 -5.18
N LEU A 94 -3.50 -5.31 -6.09
CA LEU A 94 -2.71 -4.08 -6.14
C LEU A 94 -2.78 -3.50 -7.54
N ALA A 95 -2.96 -2.19 -7.62
CA ALA A 95 -2.90 -1.40 -8.84
C ALA A 95 -1.82 -0.33 -8.73
N VAL A 96 -1.13 -0.09 -9.84
CA VAL A 96 -0.31 1.11 -10.02
C VAL A 96 -1.10 2.10 -10.86
N LEU A 97 -1.23 3.34 -10.39
CA LEU A 97 -1.88 4.43 -11.13
C LEU A 97 -0.84 5.46 -11.55
N TYR A 98 -1.06 6.09 -12.70
CA TYR A 98 -0.21 7.15 -13.24
C TYR A 98 -1.03 8.39 -13.61
N GLY A 99 -0.40 9.55 -13.67
CA GLY A 99 -1.02 10.75 -14.20
C GLY A 99 -0.32 12.00 -13.72
N ASN A 100 -0.90 13.18 -13.98
CA ASN A 100 -0.16 14.43 -13.79
C ASN A 100 0.25 14.68 -12.32
N ILE A 101 -0.51 14.16 -11.34
CA ILE A 101 -0.23 14.31 -9.91
C ILE A 101 0.82 13.32 -9.39
N ALA A 102 0.95 12.16 -10.04
CA ALA A 102 1.85 11.05 -9.68
C ALA A 102 2.47 10.44 -10.95
N ARG A 103 3.31 11.23 -11.64
CA ARG A 103 3.85 10.87 -12.96
C ARG A 103 4.73 9.61 -12.95
N ASP A 104 5.40 9.33 -11.84
CA ASP A 104 6.28 8.17 -11.69
C ASP A 104 5.53 6.98 -11.03
N GLY A 105 4.24 7.18 -10.73
CA GLY A 105 3.33 6.18 -10.22
C GLY A 105 2.89 6.41 -8.77
N CYS A 106 1.80 5.74 -8.41
CA CYS A 106 1.34 5.56 -7.04
C CYS A 106 0.63 4.20 -6.91
N VAL A 107 0.38 3.74 -5.69
CA VAL A 107 -0.15 2.38 -5.44
C VAL A 107 -1.46 2.44 -4.68
N VAL A 108 -2.43 1.64 -5.12
CA VAL A 108 -3.69 1.40 -4.40
C VAL A 108 -3.93 -0.10 -4.26
N LYS A 109 -4.43 -0.53 -3.09
CA LYS A 109 -4.80 -1.92 -2.81
C LYS A 109 -6.25 -2.16 -3.21
N THR A 110 -6.47 -2.49 -4.48
CA THR A 110 -7.80 -2.70 -5.08
C THR A 110 -8.63 -3.77 -4.35
N ALA A 111 -8.00 -4.80 -3.78
CA ALA A 111 -8.70 -5.83 -3.01
C ALA A 111 -9.43 -5.28 -1.76
N GLY A 112 -9.09 -4.08 -1.30
CA GLY A 112 -9.75 -3.40 -0.18
C GLY A 112 -10.67 -2.25 -0.59
N VAL A 113 -10.87 -2.02 -1.90
CA VAL A 113 -11.69 -0.93 -2.45
C VAL A 113 -13.04 -1.50 -2.89
N ASP A 114 -14.11 -0.76 -2.60
CA ASP A 114 -15.44 -1.10 -3.06
C ASP A 114 -15.60 -0.73 -4.54
N GLU A 115 -16.22 -1.59 -5.35
CA GLU A 115 -16.36 -1.36 -6.80
C GLU A 115 -17.07 -0.04 -7.12
N SER A 116 -17.99 0.41 -6.27
CA SER A 116 -18.72 1.68 -6.45
C SER A 116 -17.84 2.92 -6.44
N ILE A 117 -16.60 2.82 -5.96
CA ILE A 117 -15.62 3.92 -5.89
C ILE A 117 -14.33 3.60 -6.66
N HIS A 118 -14.37 2.67 -7.62
CA HIS A 118 -13.26 2.44 -8.53
C HIS A 118 -12.93 3.65 -9.41
N VAL A 119 -13.93 4.49 -9.68
CA VAL A 119 -13.76 5.81 -10.25
C VAL A 119 -14.27 6.81 -9.21
N PHE A 120 -13.40 7.70 -8.74
CA PHE A 120 -13.71 8.66 -7.69
C PHE A 120 -13.31 10.07 -8.08
N GLU A 121 -14.36 10.87 -8.15
CA GLU A 121 -14.44 12.33 -8.20
C GLU A 121 -14.36 13.08 -6.87
N GLY A 122 -13.31 13.82 -6.49
CA GLY A 122 -13.41 14.60 -5.26
C GLY A 122 -12.60 15.89 -5.14
N ASN A 123 -12.94 16.70 -4.12
CA ASN A 123 -12.27 17.96 -3.81
C ASN A 123 -11.09 17.72 -2.86
N ALA A 124 -9.95 18.33 -3.13
CA ALA A 124 -8.76 18.16 -2.33
C ALA A 124 -8.90 18.83 -0.96
N ARG A 125 -8.69 18.05 0.09
CA ARG A 125 -8.52 18.53 1.48
C ARG A 125 -7.07 18.33 1.89
N VAL A 126 -6.30 19.40 2.00
CA VAL A 126 -4.82 19.30 2.03
C VAL A 126 -4.27 19.38 3.45
N PHE A 127 -3.46 18.38 3.83
CA PHE A 127 -2.72 18.32 5.07
C PHE A 127 -1.23 18.03 4.81
N GLU A 128 -0.35 18.62 5.62
CA GLU A 128 1.11 18.50 5.48
C GLU A 128 1.76 17.59 6.53
N SER A 129 0.92 16.87 7.28
CA SER A 129 1.33 15.78 8.16
C SER A 129 0.17 14.84 8.46
N GLN A 130 0.51 13.61 8.87
CA GLN A 130 -0.48 12.67 9.41
C GLN A 130 -1.26 13.29 10.57
N ASP A 131 -0.58 13.94 11.51
CA ASP A 131 -1.20 14.47 12.73
C ASP A 131 -2.25 15.55 12.41
N ALA A 132 -1.96 16.41 11.43
CA ALA A 132 -2.90 17.40 10.92
C ALA A 132 -4.12 16.74 10.25
N ALA A 133 -3.89 15.72 9.41
CA ALA A 133 -4.98 14.98 8.76
C ALA A 133 -5.89 14.26 9.78
N VAL A 134 -5.29 13.61 10.78
CA VAL A 134 -6.03 13.00 11.89
C VAL A 134 -6.90 14.02 12.61
N LYS A 135 -6.32 15.18 12.96
CA LYS A 135 -7.05 16.25 13.64
C LYS A 135 -8.21 16.76 12.78
N GLY A 136 -7.98 17.02 11.50
CA GLY A 136 -9.01 17.49 10.57
C GLY A 136 -10.16 16.49 10.41
N ILE A 137 -9.85 15.19 10.23
CA ILE A 137 -10.86 14.13 10.14
C ILE A 137 -11.71 14.07 11.42
N LEU A 138 -11.07 14.13 12.61
CA LEU A 138 -11.79 14.03 13.88
C LEU A 138 -12.62 15.29 14.18
N ALA A 139 -12.19 16.45 13.69
CA ALA A 139 -12.87 17.74 13.82
C ALA A 139 -13.96 17.99 12.77
N ASP A 140 -14.33 16.97 11.97
CA ASP A 140 -15.34 17.07 10.91
C ASP A 140 -15.00 18.10 9.83
N GLU A 141 -13.70 18.39 9.66
CA GLU A 141 -13.19 19.21 8.56
C GLU A 141 -13.17 18.46 7.23
N VAL A 142 -13.20 17.12 7.27
CA VAL A 142 -13.30 16.24 6.08
C VAL A 142 -14.74 15.79 5.93
N VAL A 143 -15.29 15.93 4.74
CA VAL A 143 -16.69 15.58 4.41
C VAL A 143 -16.76 14.63 3.20
N ALA A 144 -17.94 14.05 3.00
CA ALA A 144 -18.20 13.18 1.84
C ALA A 144 -17.89 13.92 0.52
N GLY A 145 -17.19 13.24 -0.39
CA GLY A 145 -16.69 13.80 -1.64
C GLY A 145 -15.27 14.36 -1.57
N ASP A 146 -14.61 14.34 -0.41
CA ASP A 146 -13.23 14.82 -0.29
C ASP A 146 -12.19 13.78 -0.71
N VAL A 147 -11.10 14.27 -1.31
CA VAL A 147 -9.82 13.57 -1.45
C VAL A 147 -8.87 14.18 -0.42
N VAL A 148 -8.63 13.46 0.68
CA VAL A 148 -7.72 13.89 1.73
C VAL A 148 -6.28 13.67 1.27
N VAL A 149 -5.58 14.77 0.97
CA VAL A 149 -4.20 14.77 0.50
C VAL A 149 -3.27 14.98 1.69
N ILE A 150 -2.41 14.01 1.97
CA ILE A 150 -1.41 14.07 3.04
C ILE A 150 -0.02 14.07 2.40
N ARG A 151 0.64 15.22 2.38
CA ARG A 151 1.93 15.41 1.70
C ARG A 151 3.08 15.67 2.68
N TYR A 152 4.31 15.57 2.17
CA TYR A 152 5.54 15.64 2.96
C TYR A 152 5.69 14.51 3.97
N GLU A 153 5.15 13.34 3.63
CA GLU A 153 5.27 12.09 4.37
C GLU A 153 6.08 11.03 3.61
N GLY A 154 6.62 11.37 2.44
CA GLY A 154 7.48 10.50 1.63
C GLY A 154 8.88 10.23 2.21
N PRO A 155 9.74 9.51 1.47
CA PRO A 155 11.09 9.14 1.92
C PRO A 155 11.93 10.32 2.43
N LYS A 156 11.91 11.47 1.73
CA LYS A 156 12.65 12.67 2.13
C LYS A 156 11.82 13.61 2.99
N GLY A 157 10.55 13.79 2.66
CA GLY A 157 9.64 14.72 3.32
C GLY A 157 9.30 14.29 4.75
N GLY A 158 9.08 12.99 4.95
CA GLY A 158 8.78 12.38 6.24
C GLY A 158 9.81 12.77 7.30
N PRO A 159 11.12 12.52 7.14
CA PRO A 159 11.73 11.47 6.31
C PRO A 159 11.44 10.07 6.83
N GLY A 160 11.67 9.06 6.00
CA GLY A 160 11.52 7.64 6.35
C GLY A 160 10.22 7.01 5.88
N MET A 161 9.37 7.76 5.15
CA MET A 161 8.13 7.25 4.58
C MET A 161 7.26 6.52 5.62
N GLN A 162 6.80 7.24 6.65
CA GLN A 162 6.13 6.62 7.79
C GLN A 162 4.83 5.91 7.39
N GLU A 163 4.50 4.83 8.10
CA GLU A 163 3.22 4.14 7.91
C GLU A 163 2.09 4.92 8.55
N MET A 164 1.03 5.15 7.80
CA MET A 164 -0.16 5.83 8.30
C MET A 164 -1.34 4.88 8.43
N LEU A 165 -1.68 4.48 9.66
CA LEU A 165 -2.89 3.70 9.95
C LEU A 165 -4.05 4.60 10.39
N TYR A 166 -3.74 5.66 11.15
CA TYR A 166 -4.76 6.46 11.84
C TYR A 166 -5.71 7.23 10.91
N PRO A 167 -5.25 7.92 9.85
CA PRO A 167 -6.18 8.61 8.94
C PRO A 167 -7.23 7.65 8.36
N THR A 168 -6.80 6.46 7.92
CA THR A 168 -7.69 5.45 7.34
C THR A 168 -8.69 4.91 8.37
N SER A 169 -8.24 4.66 9.60
CA SER A 169 -9.09 4.17 10.70
C SER A 169 -10.15 5.19 11.09
N TYR A 170 -9.77 6.47 11.21
CA TYR A 170 -10.69 7.52 11.63
C TYR A 170 -11.70 7.91 10.54
N LEU A 171 -11.27 7.92 9.28
CA LEU A 171 -12.18 8.12 8.14
C LEU A 171 -13.26 7.04 8.12
N LYS A 172 -12.87 5.77 8.36
CA LYS A 172 -13.81 4.65 8.50
C LYS A 172 -14.74 4.81 9.71
N SER A 173 -14.22 5.21 10.88
CA SER A 173 -15.05 5.40 12.08
C SER A 173 -16.06 6.54 11.94
N LYS A 174 -15.76 7.56 11.12
CA LYS A 174 -16.67 8.66 10.77
C LYS A 174 -17.69 8.28 9.69
N GLY A 175 -17.67 7.04 9.18
CA GLY A 175 -18.59 6.59 8.11
C GLY A 175 -18.22 7.09 6.71
N LEU A 176 -17.01 7.64 6.54
CA LEU A 176 -16.54 8.26 5.30
C LEU A 176 -15.70 7.32 4.42
N GLY A 177 -15.45 6.08 4.87
CA GLY A 177 -14.53 5.15 4.18
C GLY A 177 -14.93 4.73 2.76
N LYS A 178 -16.22 4.93 2.37
CA LYS A 178 -16.70 4.75 0.99
C LYS A 178 -17.10 6.06 0.30
N GLN A 179 -16.89 7.19 0.96
CA GLN A 179 -17.35 8.51 0.50
C GLN A 179 -16.19 9.47 0.26
N CYS A 180 -14.98 9.12 0.69
CA CYS A 180 -13.78 9.91 0.57
C CYS A 180 -12.61 9.03 0.07
N ALA A 181 -11.62 9.68 -0.51
CA ALA A 181 -10.34 9.06 -0.83
C ALA A 181 -9.21 9.62 0.04
N LEU A 182 -8.11 8.88 0.13
CA LEU A 182 -6.86 9.30 0.76
C LEU A 182 -5.75 9.23 -0.28
N LEU A 183 -4.93 10.29 -0.40
CA LEU A 183 -3.77 10.35 -1.27
C LEU A 183 -2.55 10.81 -0.49
N THR A 184 -1.42 10.11 -0.61
CA THR A 184 -0.17 10.50 0.05
C THR A 184 1.09 10.13 -0.73
N ASP A 185 2.14 10.92 -0.53
CA ASP A 185 3.51 10.57 -0.90
C ASP A 185 4.21 9.64 0.11
N GLY A 186 3.60 9.43 1.28
CA GLY A 186 3.97 8.41 2.27
C GLY A 186 3.39 7.02 1.96
N ARG A 187 3.15 6.22 2.99
CA ARG A 187 2.56 4.87 2.85
C ARG A 187 1.43 4.61 3.85
N PHE A 188 0.48 3.77 3.46
CA PHE A 188 -0.58 3.28 4.33
C PHE A 188 -0.27 1.89 4.87
N SER A 189 -1.00 1.48 5.90
CA SER A 189 -0.81 0.17 6.51
C SER A 189 -1.36 -0.97 5.66
N GLY A 190 -0.78 -2.18 5.79
CA GLY A 190 -1.28 -3.37 5.09
C GLY A 190 -2.74 -3.73 5.45
N GLY A 191 -3.20 -3.31 6.63
CA GLY A 191 -4.59 -3.45 7.10
C GLY A 191 -5.55 -2.35 6.61
N THR A 192 -5.06 -1.37 5.85
CA THR A 192 -5.91 -0.30 5.28
C THR A 192 -6.91 -0.87 4.27
N SER A 193 -8.11 -0.29 4.29
CA SER A 193 -9.23 -0.55 3.38
C SER A 193 -9.85 0.78 2.92
N GLY A 194 -10.69 0.75 1.90
CA GLY A 194 -11.18 1.95 1.22
C GLY A 194 -10.18 2.51 0.21
N LEU A 195 -10.55 3.61 -0.44
CA LEU A 195 -9.78 4.21 -1.52
C LEU A 195 -8.57 5.00 -0.97
N SER A 196 -7.50 4.27 -0.63
CA SER A 196 -6.27 4.81 -0.05
C SER A 196 -5.09 4.61 -1.01
N ILE A 197 -4.56 5.71 -1.53
CA ILE A 197 -3.50 5.75 -2.53
C ILE A 197 -2.20 6.24 -1.88
N GLY A 198 -1.20 5.38 -1.80
CA GLY A 198 0.12 5.71 -1.26
C GLY A 198 1.19 5.84 -2.34
N HIS A 199 2.39 6.20 -1.92
CA HIS A 199 3.60 6.18 -2.74
C HIS A 199 3.54 7.13 -3.93
N ALA A 200 2.75 8.21 -3.85
CA ALA A 200 2.68 9.20 -4.92
C ALA A 200 4.08 9.74 -5.25
N SER A 201 4.54 9.45 -6.47
CA SER A 201 5.90 9.72 -6.92
C SER A 201 5.90 10.65 -8.14
N PRO A 202 6.78 11.68 -8.16
CA PRO A 202 7.68 12.09 -7.09
C PRO A 202 6.93 12.60 -5.85
N GLU A 203 7.55 12.48 -4.67
CA GLU A 203 7.01 13.03 -3.43
C GLU A 203 7.03 14.58 -3.42
N ALA A 204 6.25 15.21 -2.55
CA ALA A 204 6.20 16.67 -2.45
C ALA A 204 7.57 17.28 -2.12
N ALA A 205 8.35 16.68 -1.21
CA ALA A 205 9.67 17.19 -0.85
C ALA A 205 10.71 17.11 -2.01
N ALA A 206 10.41 16.35 -3.06
CA ALA A 206 11.23 16.19 -4.26
C ALA A 206 10.67 16.94 -5.48
N GLY A 207 9.69 17.84 -5.28
CA GLY A 207 9.09 18.60 -6.38
C GLY A 207 7.92 17.93 -7.08
N GLY A 208 7.34 16.89 -6.48
CA GLY A 208 6.17 16.19 -7.00
C GLY A 208 4.94 17.08 -7.14
N ALA A 209 4.08 16.76 -8.12
CA ALA A 209 2.85 17.52 -8.36
C ALA A 209 1.83 17.40 -7.21
N ILE A 210 1.90 16.35 -6.38
CA ILE A 210 1.17 16.28 -5.10
C ILE A 210 1.47 17.48 -4.17
N GLY A 211 2.67 18.07 -4.26
CA GLY A 211 3.03 19.29 -3.54
C GLY A 211 2.42 20.58 -4.11
N LEU A 212 1.77 20.53 -5.28
CA LEU A 212 1.12 21.67 -5.94
C LEU A 212 -0.39 21.72 -5.72
N VAL A 213 -0.96 20.66 -5.13
CA VAL A 213 -2.38 20.60 -4.79
C VAL A 213 -2.71 21.71 -3.79
N ARG A 214 -3.82 22.40 -4.06
CA ARG A 214 -4.43 23.42 -3.21
C ARG A 214 -5.81 22.94 -2.77
N GLU A 215 -6.27 23.52 -1.67
CA GLU A 215 -7.59 23.25 -1.11
C GLU A 215 -8.69 23.45 -2.16
N GLY A 216 -9.59 22.47 -2.28
CA GLY A 216 -10.73 22.51 -3.20
C GLY A 216 -10.42 22.13 -4.66
N ASP A 217 -9.16 21.85 -5.03
CA ASP A 217 -8.87 21.34 -6.38
C ASP A 217 -9.56 20.00 -6.61
N ARG A 218 -10.02 19.74 -7.84
CA ARG A 218 -10.62 18.44 -8.19
C ARG A 218 -9.53 17.42 -8.51
N ILE A 219 -9.65 16.21 -7.94
CA ILE A 219 -8.79 15.07 -8.23
C ILE A 219 -9.67 13.93 -8.75
N LEU A 220 -9.31 13.40 -9.91
CA LEU A 220 -9.92 12.22 -10.50
C LEU A 220 -9.03 11.00 -10.28
N ILE A 221 -9.57 9.98 -9.64
CA ILE A 221 -8.96 8.65 -9.47
C ILE A 221 -9.76 7.68 -10.34
N ASP A 222 -9.07 6.94 -11.20
CA ASP A 222 -9.69 5.95 -12.10
C ASP A 222 -8.85 4.67 -12.10
N ILE A 223 -9.25 3.71 -11.27
CA ILE A 223 -8.56 2.43 -11.11
C ILE A 223 -8.63 1.60 -12.40
N PRO A 224 -9.78 1.44 -13.08
CA PRO A 224 -9.87 0.70 -14.35
C PRO A 224 -8.91 1.22 -15.42
N ASN A 225 -8.77 2.55 -15.55
CA ASN A 225 -7.86 3.17 -16.52
C ASN A 225 -6.44 3.40 -15.98
N ARG A 226 -6.13 2.90 -14.78
CA ARG A 226 -4.83 3.05 -14.11
C ARG A 226 -4.37 4.51 -14.03
N SER A 227 -5.30 5.44 -13.78
CA SER A 227 -5.02 6.87 -13.82
C SER A 227 -5.37 7.63 -12.54
N ILE A 228 -4.61 8.70 -12.28
CA ILE A 228 -4.89 9.67 -11.21
C ILE A 228 -4.46 11.07 -11.65
N ASN A 229 -5.38 12.03 -11.65
CA ASN A 229 -5.12 13.36 -12.20
C ASN A 229 -5.67 14.48 -11.32
N LEU A 230 -4.88 15.53 -11.14
CA LEU A 230 -5.29 16.83 -10.64
C LEU A 230 -5.91 17.62 -11.81
N LEU A 231 -7.19 17.97 -11.72
CA LEU A 231 -7.96 18.57 -12.81
C LEU A 231 -7.77 20.09 -12.89
N ILE A 232 -6.55 20.50 -13.20
CA ILE A 232 -6.16 21.88 -13.50
C ILE A 232 -5.42 21.92 -14.85
N SER A 233 -5.34 23.08 -15.49
CA SER A 233 -4.62 23.21 -16.76
C SER A 233 -3.11 23.15 -16.57
N ASP A 234 -2.38 22.83 -17.65
CA ASP A 234 -0.92 22.78 -17.62
C ASP A 234 -0.30 24.15 -17.30
N GLU A 235 -0.96 25.24 -17.70
CA GLU A 235 -0.54 26.61 -17.36
C GLU A 235 -0.62 26.86 -15.85
N GLU A 236 -1.70 26.40 -15.20
CA GLU A 236 -1.85 26.51 -13.75
C GLU A 236 -0.82 25.63 -13.02
N VAL A 237 -0.56 24.40 -13.51
CA VAL A 237 0.52 23.55 -12.97
C VAL A 237 1.86 24.27 -13.04
N ALA A 238 2.20 24.87 -14.18
CA ALA A 238 3.45 25.59 -14.38
C ALA A 238 3.57 26.83 -13.48
N LEU A 239 2.49 27.60 -13.34
CA LEU A 239 2.41 28.75 -12.45
C LEU A 239 2.66 28.34 -11.00
N ARG A 240 1.91 27.35 -10.51
CA ARG A 240 2.04 26.84 -9.13
C ARG A 240 3.43 26.27 -8.85
N ARG A 241 4.02 25.60 -9.84
CA ARG A 241 5.39 25.08 -9.74
C ARG A 241 6.40 26.20 -9.55
N ALA A 242 6.35 27.25 -10.37
CA ALA A 242 7.24 28.40 -10.22
C ALA A 242 7.09 29.08 -8.85
N GLU A 243 5.86 29.23 -8.35
CA GLU A 243 5.62 29.75 -7.00
C GLU A 243 6.19 28.84 -5.90
N GLN A 244 6.02 27.52 -6.04
CA GLN A 244 6.48 26.55 -5.05
C GLN A 244 8.00 26.43 -5.05
N ASP A 245 8.64 26.48 -6.21
CA ASP A 245 10.11 26.51 -6.35
C ASP A 245 10.70 27.73 -5.63
N ALA A 246 10.05 28.89 -5.71
CA ALA A 246 10.45 30.09 -4.99
C ALA A 246 10.27 29.99 -3.45
N LYS A 247 9.24 29.28 -2.98
CA LYS A 247 8.97 29.04 -1.55
C LYS A 247 9.84 27.91 -0.96
N GLY A 248 10.24 26.96 -1.78
CA GLY A 248 10.91 25.72 -1.42
C GLY A 248 9.95 24.58 -1.10
N TRP A 249 10.42 23.35 -1.26
CA TRP A 249 9.62 22.12 -1.13
C TRP A 249 9.64 21.56 0.29
N LYS A 250 8.93 22.25 1.19
CA LYS A 250 8.81 21.90 2.60
C LYS A 250 7.42 22.29 3.14
N PRO A 251 6.95 21.67 4.24
CA PRO A 251 5.73 22.11 4.91
C PRO A 251 5.77 23.60 5.26
N VAL A 252 4.63 24.26 5.14
CA VAL A 252 4.37 25.63 5.58
C VAL A 252 4.40 25.70 7.10
N GLU A 253 3.76 24.74 7.77
CA GLU A 253 3.75 24.66 9.23
C GLU A 253 5.03 24.03 9.80
N VAL A 254 5.53 24.62 10.89
CA VAL A 254 6.65 24.03 11.63
C VAL A 254 6.17 22.80 12.37
N ARG A 255 6.66 21.61 11.97
CA ARG A 255 6.38 20.36 12.67
C ARG A 255 7.28 20.23 13.90
N PRO A 256 6.75 20.24 15.15
CA PRO A 256 7.55 20.22 16.38
C PRO A 256 8.07 18.81 16.68
N ARG A 257 8.97 18.30 15.83
CA ARG A 257 9.52 16.93 15.95
C ARG A 257 11.04 16.93 15.88
N LYS A 258 11.65 15.99 16.60
CA LYS A 258 13.10 15.78 16.56
C LYS A 258 13.48 14.86 15.39
N VAL A 259 14.00 15.44 14.31
CA VAL A 259 14.59 14.67 13.21
C VAL A 259 16.03 14.30 13.56
N THR A 260 16.28 13.01 13.81
CA THR A 260 17.61 12.51 14.17
C THR A 260 18.61 12.63 13.01
N THR A 261 19.90 12.61 13.32
CA THR A 261 20.96 12.59 12.30
C THR A 261 20.80 11.41 11.33
N ALA A 262 20.40 10.24 11.83
CA ALA A 262 20.15 9.07 10.99
C ALA A 262 19.01 9.30 9.98
N LEU A 263 17.91 9.93 10.39
CA LEU A 263 16.80 10.27 9.48
C LEU A 263 17.20 11.36 8.48
N LYS A 264 18.02 12.33 8.87
CA LYS A 264 18.58 13.33 7.95
C LYS A 264 19.47 12.67 6.89
N ALA A 265 20.35 11.76 7.32
CA ALA A 265 21.21 10.99 6.41
C ALA A 265 20.38 10.10 5.46
N TYR A 266 19.32 9.47 5.97
CA TYR A 266 18.37 8.75 5.13
C TYR A 266 17.73 9.68 4.09
N ALA A 267 17.19 10.83 4.49
CA ALA A 267 16.53 11.78 3.60
C ALA A 267 17.44 12.27 2.45
N LEU A 268 18.72 12.50 2.75
CA LEU A 268 19.70 12.94 1.75
C LEU A 268 19.96 11.87 0.68
N LEU A 269 19.97 10.60 1.08
CA LEU A 269 20.30 9.48 0.21
C LEU A 269 19.07 8.77 -0.37
N ALA A 270 17.87 8.99 0.17
CA ALA A 270 16.70 8.24 -0.24
C ALA A 270 16.35 8.51 -1.70
N THR A 271 16.20 7.43 -2.47
CA THR A 271 15.54 7.47 -3.77
C THR A 271 14.02 7.59 -3.59
N SER A 272 13.31 7.89 -4.67
CA SER A 272 11.86 7.98 -4.68
C SER A 272 11.19 6.62 -4.42
N ALA A 273 9.93 6.63 -4.00
CA ALA A 273 9.20 5.43 -3.60
C ALA A 273 9.01 4.44 -4.76
N ASP A 274 8.84 4.93 -5.99
CA ASP A 274 8.81 4.12 -7.23
C ASP A 274 10.09 3.28 -7.43
N LYS A 275 11.22 3.72 -6.87
CA LYS A 275 12.52 3.03 -6.90
C LYS A 275 12.78 2.18 -5.65
N GLY A 276 11.76 2.00 -4.80
CA GLY A 276 11.84 1.24 -3.55
C GLY A 276 12.47 1.99 -2.38
N ALA A 277 12.62 3.32 -2.48
CA ALA A 277 13.19 4.18 -1.43
C ALA A 277 14.54 3.68 -0.88
N VAL A 278 15.34 3.05 -1.74
CA VAL A 278 16.71 2.62 -1.46
C VAL A 278 17.63 3.84 -1.30
N ARG A 279 18.83 3.63 -0.74
CA ARG A 279 19.85 4.69 -0.67
C ARG A 279 20.58 4.80 -2.00
N ASP A 280 20.60 5.99 -2.57
CA ASP A 280 21.37 6.36 -3.74
C ASP A 280 22.85 6.42 -3.38
N LYS A 281 23.59 5.38 -3.80
CA LYS A 281 25.02 5.28 -3.56
C LYS A 281 25.83 6.26 -4.41
N ALA A 282 25.30 6.68 -5.56
CA ALA A 282 26.03 7.59 -6.44
C ALA A 282 26.29 8.95 -5.76
N LEU A 283 25.42 9.37 -4.83
CA LEU A 283 25.62 10.59 -4.03
C LEU A 283 26.77 10.49 -3.02
N LEU A 284 27.30 9.29 -2.77
CA LEU A 284 28.46 9.07 -1.90
C LEU A 284 29.76 8.96 -2.70
N ASP A 285 29.66 8.58 -3.98
CA ASP A 285 30.82 8.21 -4.79
C ASP A 285 31.47 9.40 -5.53
N GLY A 286 30.84 10.59 -5.51
CA GLY A 286 31.41 11.85 -6.01
C GLY A 286 31.22 12.07 -7.50
#